data_AF-A0A1I7ZR91-F1
#
_entry.id   AF-A0A1I7ZR91-F1
#
_cell.length_a   1.000
_cell.length_b   1.000
_cell.length_c   1.000
_cell.angle_alpha   90.00
_cell.angle_beta   90.00
_cell.angle_gamma   90.00
#
_symmetry.space_group_name_H-M   'P 1'
#
loop_
_entity.id
_entity.type
_entity.pdbx_description
1 polymer ?
#
loop_
_entity_poly.entity_id
_entity_poly.type
_entity_poly.pdbx_seq_one_letter_code
_entity_poly.pdbx_strand_id
1 'polypeptide(L)'
;MVSVKSAAWTVILIQLVLSCVGLIATLALVSAQLQSISIYPERQQPSKAVIVTCSCSFVMIFTTVFAMFGLTLHRRFNLIPQITMSIVSWFIHFVSTVYEFYWWNMIQFDIESSIWVASTIAVQSFFLFSLYLLVRCYTHMI
;
A
#
# COMPACT_ATOMS: atom_id res chain seq x y z
N MET A 1 16.69 5.60 -23.39
CA MET A 1 15.33 6.02 -22.95
C MET A 1 14.62 4.81 -22.38
N VAL A 2 14.28 4.81 -21.09
CA VAL A 2 13.44 3.76 -20.50
C VAL A 2 12.01 3.96 -21.03
N SER A 3 11.42 2.94 -21.65
CA SER A 3 10.03 3.00 -22.10
C SER A 3 9.10 3.12 -20.88
N VAL A 4 8.06 3.95 -20.97
CA VAL A 4 7.04 4.12 -19.91
C VAL A 4 6.49 2.77 -19.44
N LYS A 5 6.33 1.83 -20.36
CA LYS A 5 5.92 0.46 -20.06
C LYS A 5 6.93 -0.29 -19.20
N SER A 6 8.22 -0.15 -19.47
CA SER A 6 9.28 -0.77 -18.66
C SER A 6 9.31 -0.17 -17.25
N ALA A 7 9.12 1.14 -17.12
CA ALA A 7 9.01 1.79 -15.81
C ALA A 7 7.78 1.31 -15.03
N ALA A 8 6.62 1.22 -15.68
CA ALA A 8 5.39 0.70 -15.08
C ALA A 8 5.58 -0.75 -14.58
N TRP A 9 6.26 -1.59 -15.36
CA TRP A 9 6.63 -2.95 -14.95
C TRP A 9 7.45 -2.99 -13.66
N THR A 10 8.50 -2.18 -13.58
CA THR A 10 9.36 -2.12 -12.40
C THR A 10 8.57 -1.66 -11.17
N VAL A 11 7.74 -0.63 -11.31
CA VAL A 11 6.98 -0.09 -10.18
C VAL A 11 5.91 -1.06 -9.68
N ILE A 12 5.23 -1.77 -10.58
CA ILE A 12 4.26 -2.82 -10.23
C ILE A 12 4.95 -3.98 -9.52
N LEU A 13 6.15 -4.38 -9.95
CA LEU A 13 6.93 -5.40 -9.24
C LEU A 13 7.33 -4.94 -7.83
N ILE A 14 7.75 -3.69 -7.67
CA ILE A 14 8.04 -3.14 -6.34
C ILE A 14 6.76 -3.11 -5.48
N GLN A 15 5.62 -2.70 -6.04
CA GLN A 15 4.33 -2.74 -5.35
C GLN A 15 3.94 -4.16 -4.93
N LEU A 16 4.22 -5.17 -5.77
CA LEU A 16 3.98 -6.58 -5.44
C LEU A 16 4.79 -7.00 -4.21
N VAL A 17 6.10 -6.72 -4.23
CA VAL A 17 7.01 -7.07 -3.13
C VAL A 17 6.58 -6.37 -1.84
N LEU A 18 6.30 -5.06 -1.90
CA LEU A 18 5.84 -4.30 -0.74
C LEU A 18 4.49 -4.82 -0.20
N SER A 19 3.57 -5.21 -1.07
CA SER A 19 2.28 -5.78 -0.66
C SER A 19 2.44 -7.15 0.00
N CYS A 20 3.35 -7.99 -0.50
CA CYS A 20 3.69 -9.28 0.13
C CYS A 20 4.33 -9.07 1.51
N VAL A 21 5.29 -8.15 1.63
CA VAL A 21 5.91 -7.80 2.92
C VAL A 21 4.86 -7.26 3.89
N GLY A 22 3.98 -6.36 3.44
CA GLY A 22 2.88 -5.82 4.24
C GLY A 22 1.89 -6.89 4.69
N LEU A 23 1.54 -7.85 3.81
CA LEU A 23 0.67 -8.96 4.15
C LEU A 23 1.30 -9.86 5.24
N ILE A 24 2.57 -10.24 5.08
CA ILE A 24 3.25 -11.08 6.07
C ILE A 24 3.39 -10.35 7.41
N ALA A 25 3.77 -9.06 7.38
CA ALA A 25 3.90 -8.25 8.59
C ALA A 25 2.56 -8.11 9.34
N THR A 26 1.47 -7.86 8.61
CA THR A 26 0.13 -7.73 9.21
C THR A 26 -0.40 -9.08 9.71
N LEU A 27 -0.17 -10.19 9.00
CA LEU A 27 -0.50 -11.54 9.48
C LEU A 27 0.29 -11.91 10.75
N ALA A 28 1.57 -11.53 10.83
CA ALA A 28 2.37 -11.73 12.03
C ALA A 28 1.80 -10.94 13.21
N LEU A 29 1.38 -9.69 12.98
CA LEU A 29 0.76 -8.85 14.01
C LEU A 29 -0.59 -9.43 14.47
N VAL A 30 -1.44 -9.87 13.55
CA VAL A 30 -2.71 -10.56 13.87
C VAL A 30 -2.45 -11.80 14.70
N SER A 31 -1.46 -12.61 14.31
CA SER A 31 -1.09 -13.83 15.03
C SER A 31 -0.58 -13.51 16.44
N ALA A 32 0.25 -12.48 16.58
CA ALA A 32 0.74 -12.01 17.87
C ALA A 32 -0.40 -11.55 18.79
N GLN A 33 -1.38 -10.79 18.26
CA GLN A 33 -2.56 -10.34 19.01
C GLN A 33 -3.49 -11.50 19.39
N LEU A 34 -3.60 -12.55 18.57
CA LEU A 34 -4.42 -13.72 18.88
C LEU A 34 -3.76 -14.68 19.88
N GLN A 35 -2.42 -14.71 19.92
CA GLN A 35 -1.60 -15.56 20.79
C GLN A 35 -1.13 -14.87 22.07
N SER A 36 -1.24 -13.55 22.18
CA SER A 36 -0.87 -12.81 23.38
C SER A 36 -1.71 -13.26 24.57
N ILE A 37 -1.07 -13.97 25.50
CA ILE A 37 -1.62 -14.28 26.82
C ILE A 37 -1.60 -12.97 27.61
N SER A 38 -2.74 -12.29 27.60
CA SER A 38 -2.93 -11.05 28.32
C SER A 38 -3.05 -11.32 29.82
N ILE A 39 -2.35 -10.52 30.65
CA ILE A 39 -2.51 -10.50 32.12
C ILE A 39 -3.93 -10.03 32.50
N TYR A 40 -4.61 -9.33 31.58
CA TYR A 40 -6.02 -8.94 31.71
C TYR A 40 -6.95 -10.04 31.18
N PRO A 41 -8.11 -10.27 31.82
CA PRO A 41 -9.00 -11.40 31.53
C PRO A 41 -9.61 -11.39 30.12
N GLU A 42 -9.53 -10.26 29.40
CA GLU A 42 -10.01 -10.18 28.02
C GLU A 42 -8.90 -10.53 27.02
N ARG A 43 -9.18 -11.53 26.19
CA ARG A 43 -8.33 -11.92 25.07
C ARG A 43 -8.19 -10.72 24.11
N GLN A 44 -6.97 -10.29 23.82
CA GLN A 44 -6.73 -9.22 22.85
C GLN A 44 -7.28 -9.66 21.49
N GLN A 45 -8.20 -8.85 20.93
CA GLN A 45 -8.71 -9.05 19.58
C GLN A 45 -7.90 -8.19 18.62
N PRO A 46 -7.63 -8.68 17.39
CA PRO A 46 -6.94 -7.88 16.41
C PRO A 46 -7.72 -6.62 16.08
N SER A 47 -7.04 -5.48 16.02
CA SER A 47 -7.70 -4.22 15.75
C SER A 47 -8.31 -4.22 14.35
N LYS A 48 -9.45 -3.53 14.17
CA LYS A 48 -10.11 -3.40 12.87
C LYS A 48 -9.16 -2.83 11.81
N ALA A 49 -8.27 -1.90 12.18
CA ALA A 49 -7.28 -1.32 11.29
C ALA A 49 -6.31 -2.38 10.74
N VAL A 50 -5.81 -3.27 11.60
CA VAL A 50 -4.88 -4.34 11.20
C VAL A 50 -5.56 -5.31 10.22
N ILE A 51 -6.81 -5.71 10.51
CA ILE A 51 -7.58 -6.58 9.61
C ILE A 51 -7.78 -5.90 8.25
N VAL A 52 -8.15 -4.62 8.21
CA VAL A 52 -8.30 -3.86 6.97
C VAL A 52 -6.99 -3.79 6.20
N THR A 53 -5.86 -3.50 6.86
CA THR A 53 -4.54 -3.44 6.19
C THR A 53 -4.12 -4.80 5.60
N CYS A 54 -4.39 -5.90 6.31
CA CYS A 54 -4.16 -7.26 5.80
C CYS A 54 -5.02 -7.53 4.56
N SER A 55 -6.30 -7.15 4.62
CA SER A 55 -7.25 -7.31 3.52
C SER A 55 -6.83 -6.50 2.28
N CYS A 56 -6.48 -5.22 2.48
CA CYS A 56 -6.00 -4.34 1.42
C CYS A 56 -4.71 -4.86 0.78
N SER A 57 -3.76 -5.36 1.57
CA SER A 57 -2.51 -5.93 1.07
C SER A 57 -2.77 -7.16 0.19
N PHE A 58 -3.69 -8.04 0.60
CA PHE A 58 -4.08 -9.19 -0.20
C PHE A 58 -4.75 -8.79 -1.53
N VAL A 59 -5.69 -7.84 -1.49
CA VAL A 59 -6.35 -7.35 -2.70
C VAL A 59 -5.35 -6.64 -3.64
N MET A 60 -4.43 -5.86 -3.09
CA MET A 60 -3.35 -5.23 -3.86
C MET A 60 -2.48 -6.26 -4.59
N ILE A 61 -2.11 -7.38 -3.95
CA ILE A 61 -1.38 -8.47 -4.63
C ILE A 61 -2.19 -8.97 -5.83
N PHE A 62 -3.47 -9.26 -5.63
CA PHE A 62 -4.34 -9.76 -6.69
C PHE A 62 -4.44 -8.79 -7.86
N THR A 63 -4.74 -7.51 -7.60
CA THR A 63 -4.83 -6.49 -8.67
C THR A 63 -3.50 -6.24 -9.37
N THR A 64 -2.38 -6.40 -8.65
CA THR A 64 -1.04 -6.27 -9.21
C THR A 64 -0.78 -7.38 -10.24
N VAL A 65 -1.19 -8.62 -9.94
CA VAL A 65 -1.12 -9.73 -10.89
C VAL A 65 -1.96 -9.45 -12.15
N PHE A 66 -3.17 -8.90 -12.02
CA PHE A 66 -3.97 -8.47 -13.18
C PHE A 66 -3.25 -7.41 -14.02
N ALA A 67 -2.64 -6.43 -13.38
CA ALA A 67 -1.89 -5.39 -14.09
C ALA A 67 -0.67 -5.96 -14.82
N MET A 68 0.04 -6.93 -14.24
CA MET A 68 1.13 -7.64 -14.92
C MET A 68 0.63 -8.33 -16.19
N PHE A 69 -0.50 -9.06 -16.12
CA PHE A 69 -1.12 -9.64 -17.32
C PHE A 69 -1.55 -8.57 -18.33
N GLY A 70 -2.12 -7.46 -17.87
CA GLY A 70 -2.50 -6.32 -18.70
C GLY A 70 -1.33 -5.74 -19.48
N LEU A 71 -0.20 -5.52 -18.80
CA LEU A 71 1.02 -5.01 -19.43
C LEU A 71 1.67 -6.02 -20.38
N THR A 72 1.64 -7.32 -20.09
CA THR A 72 2.16 -8.37 -21.00
C THR A 72 1.30 -8.48 -22.25
N LEU A 73 -0.01 -8.71 -22.06
CA LEU A 73 -0.96 -9.02 -23.13
C LEU A 73 -1.48 -7.80 -23.89
N HIS A 74 -0.98 -6.62 -23.54
CA HIS A 74 -1.45 -5.32 -24.04
C HIS A 74 -2.96 -5.06 -23.87
N ARG A 75 -3.55 -5.56 -22.79
CA ARG A 75 -4.99 -5.40 -22.50
C ARG A 75 -5.22 -4.30 -21.47
N ARG A 76 -5.66 -3.13 -21.94
CA ARG A 76 -5.92 -1.94 -21.10
C ARG A 76 -6.88 -2.19 -19.93
N PHE A 77 -7.93 -3.00 -20.13
CA PHE A 77 -8.94 -3.26 -19.09
C PHE A 77 -8.37 -3.98 -17.86
N ASN A 78 -7.31 -4.77 -18.02
CA ASN A 78 -6.67 -5.48 -16.91
C ASN A 78 -5.85 -4.55 -16.00
N LEU A 79 -5.60 -3.30 -16.42
CA LEU A 79 -4.94 -2.28 -15.58
C LEU A 79 -5.91 -1.54 -14.66
N ILE A 80 -7.21 -1.53 -14.98
CA ILE A 80 -8.24 -0.80 -14.22
C ILE A 80 -8.28 -1.24 -12.75
N PRO A 81 -8.29 -2.54 -12.40
CA PRO A 81 -8.31 -2.96 -10.99
C PRO A 81 -7.13 -2.41 -10.18
N GLN A 82 -5.94 -2.38 -10.77
CA GLN A 82 -4.74 -1.87 -10.09
C GLN A 82 -4.75 -0.34 -9.97
N ILE A 83 -5.24 0.37 -10.99
CA ILE A 83 -5.41 1.83 -10.92
C ILE A 83 -6.38 2.17 -9.79
N THR A 84 -7.55 1.52 -9.75
CA THR A 84 -8.54 1.74 -8.69
C THR A 84 -7.98 1.44 -7.30
N MET A 85 -7.33 0.28 -7.12
CA MET A 85 -6.77 -0.07 -5.81
C MET A 85 -5.59 0.83 -5.39
N SER A 86 -4.80 1.34 -6.34
CA SER A 86 -3.74 2.32 -6.05
C SER A 86 -4.31 3.65 -5.56
N ILE A 87 -5.43 4.11 -6.14
CA ILE A 87 -6.15 5.30 -5.68
C ILE A 87 -6.67 5.09 -4.25
N VAL A 88 -7.38 3.99 -4.02
CA VAL A 88 -7.94 3.66 -2.70
C VAL A 88 -6.84 3.57 -1.64
N SER A 89 -5.75 2.88 -1.94
CA SER A 89 -4.61 2.73 -1.03
C SER A 89 -3.95 4.07 -0.72
N TRP A 90 -3.76 4.92 -1.73
CA TRP A 90 -3.23 6.27 -1.54
C TRP A 90 -4.13 7.10 -0.62
N PHE A 91 -5.45 7.07 -0.82
CA PHE A 91 -6.40 7.78 0.05
C PHE A 91 -6.33 7.28 1.50
N ILE A 92 -6.28 5.96 1.73
CA ILE A 92 -6.16 5.38 3.08
C ILE A 92 -4.87 5.87 3.75
N HIS A 93 -3.74 5.80 3.04
CA HIS A 93 -2.46 6.29 3.55
C HIS A 93 -2.49 7.79 3.83
N PHE A 94 -3.09 8.60 2.96
CA PHE A 94 -3.22 10.04 3.15
C PHE A 94 -4.01 10.38 4.41
N VAL A 95 -5.19 9.78 4.59
CA VAL A 95 -6.03 9.98 5.79
C VAL A 95 -5.31 9.53 7.06
N SER A 96 -4.64 8.37 7.03
CA SER A 96 -3.84 7.88 8.15
C SER A 96 -2.70 8.84 8.50
N THR A 97 -2.02 9.39 7.49
CA THR A 97 -0.91 10.32 7.68
C THR A 97 -1.39 11.63 8.31
N VAL A 98 -2.52 12.17 7.84
CA VAL A 98 -3.11 13.40 8.41
C VAL A 98 -3.54 13.19 9.85
N TYR A 99 -4.16 12.04 10.16
CA TYR A 99 -4.58 11.71 11.51
C TYR A 99 -3.39 11.62 12.48
N GLU A 100 -2.34 10.88 12.10
CA GLU A 100 -1.14 10.76 12.93
C GLU A 100 -0.37 12.09 13.02
N PHE A 101 -0.26 12.86 11.94
CA PHE A 101 0.38 14.17 11.97
C PHE A 101 -0.30 15.13 12.96
N TYR A 102 -1.64 15.14 12.98
CA TYR A 102 -2.41 15.92 13.95
C TYR A 102 -2.12 15.48 15.40
N TRP A 103 -2.01 14.17 15.63
CA TRP A 103 -1.66 13.61 16.93
C TRP A 103 -0.24 13.99 17.39
N TRP A 104 0.76 13.85 16.50
CA TRP A 104 2.16 14.19 16.80
C TRP A 104 2.37 15.68 17.06
N ASN A 105 1.62 16.55 16.37
CA ASN A 105 1.69 17.99 16.60
C ASN A 105 1.26 18.39 18.03
N MET A 106 0.54 17.52 18.74
CA MET A 106 0.17 17.73 20.15
C MET A 106 1.25 17.28 21.16
N ILE A 107 2.18 16.39 20.76
CA ILE A 107 3.06 15.65 21.70
C ILE A 107 4.55 16.06 21.59
N GLN A 108 4.86 17.08 20.78
CA GLN A 108 6.22 17.60 20.52
C GLN A 108 6.98 16.80 19.45
N PHE A 109 7.64 17.53 18.55
CA PHE A 109 8.27 17.00 17.33
C PHE A 109 9.70 16.53 17.62
N ASP A 110 9.92 15.21 17.67
CA ASP A 110 11.24 14.59 17.88
C ASP A 110 11.83 14.01 16.57
N ILE A 111 13.09 13.56 16.61
CA ILE A 111 13.78 12.93 15.46
C ILE A 111 12.97 11.75 14.90
N GLU A 112 12.36 10.93 15.75
CA GLU A 112 11.52 9.80 15.33
C GLU A 112 10.32 10.26 14.49
N SER A 113 9.68 11.36 14.88
CA SER A 113 8.57 11.95 14.13
C SER A 113 9.01 12.44 12.74
N SER A 114 10.23 12.97 12.62
CA SER A 114 10.80 13.40 11.34
C SER A 114 11.05 12.23 10.38
N ILE A 115 11.55 11.09 10.90
CA ILE A 115 11.78 9.87 10.12
C ILE A 115 10.44 9.30 9.65
N TRP A 116 9.43 9.29 10.53
CA TRP A 116 8.09 8.86 10.18
C TRP A 116 7.49 9.73 9.07
N VAL A 117 7.55 11.06 9.18
CA VAL A 117 7.05 11.99 8.14
C VAL A 117 7.79 11.77 6.80
N ALA A 118 9.11 11.61 6.82
CA ALA A 118 9.87 11.35 5.60
C ALA A 118 9.45 10.02 4.94
N SER A 119 9.22 8.98 5.75
CA SER A 119 8.78 7.67 5.27
C SER A 119 7.38 7.71 4.65
N THR A 120 6.43 8.44 5.26
CA THR A 120 5.06 8.56 4.75
C THR A 120 5.02 9.37 3.44
N ILE A 121 5.80 10.46 3.35
CA ILE A 121 5.95 11.23 2.10
C ILE A 121 6.54 10.35 0.98
N ALA A 122 7.56 9.54 1.28
CA ALA A 122 8.18 8.64 0.31
C ALA A 122 7.17 7.61 -0.22
N VAL A 123 6.39 6.99 0.68
CA VAL A 123 5.35 6.01 0.31
C VAL A 123 4.25 6.67 -0.52
N GLN A 124 3.75 7.84 -0.11
CA GLN A 124 2.73 8.57 -0.89
C GLN A 124 3.23 8.95 -2.28
N SER A 125 4.46 9.44 -2.38
CA SER A 125 5.10 9.79 -3.66
C SER A 125 5.22 8.57 -4.57
N PHE A 126 5.58 7.41 -4.01
CA PHE A 126 5.65 6.16 -4.75
C PHE A 126 4.30 5.71 -5.30
N PHE A 127 3.22 5.79 -4.51
CA PHE A 127 1.87 5.49 -4.99
C PHE A 127 1.41 6.41 -6.11
N LEU A 128 1.65 7.72 -5.98
CA LEU A 128 1.32 8.70 -7.03
C LEU A 128 2.13 8.48 -8.31
N PHE A 129 3.43 8.18 -8.16
CA PHE A 129 4.28 7.86 -9.30
C PHE A 129 3.84 6.58 -10.02
N SER A 130 3.46 5.54 -9.27
CA SER A 130 2.88 4.32 -9.83
C SER A 130 1.58 4.59 -10.59
N LEU A 131 0.67 5.36 -9.97
CA LEU A 131 -0.59 5.76 -10.59
C LEU A 131 -0.35 6.50 -11.91
N TYR A 132 0.56 7.47 -11.91
CA TYR A 132 0.94 8.23 -13.10
C TYR A 132 1.40 7.31 -14.24
N LEU A 133 2.31 6.38 -13.96
CA LEU A 133 2.80 5.44 -14.97
C LEU A 133 1.70 4.48 -15.48
N LEU A 134 0.87 3.95 -14.58
CA LEU A 134 -0.23 3.06 -14.92
C LEU A 134 -1.27 3.76 -15.80
N VAL A 135 -1.66 4.98 -15.47
CA VAL A 135 -2.60 5.78 -16.26
C VAL A 135 -2.00 6.12 -17.64
N ARG A 136 -0.72 6.49 -17.68
CA ARG A 136 -0.01 6.71 -18.96
C ARG A 136 -0.02 5.45 -19.83
N CYS A 137 0.33 4.29 -19.26
CA CYS A 137 0.25 3.02 -19.98
C CYS A 137 -1.17 2.74 -20.46
N TYR A 138 -2.18 2.89 -19.61
CA TYR A 138 -3.58 2.70 -19.98
C TYR A 138 -4.00 3.55 -21.19
N THR A 139 -3.62 4.83 -21.21
CA THR A 139 -3.97 5.74 -22.32
C THR A 139 -3.25 5.43 -23.64
N HIS A 140 -2.04 4.88 -23.58
CA HIS A 140 -1.22 4.61 -24.77
C HIS A 140 -1.37 3.18 -25.32
N MET A 141 -2.11 2.31 -24.64
CA MET A 141 -2.42 0.96 -25.10
C MET A 141 -3.70 0.99 -25.94
N ILE A 142 -3.52 1.03 -27.26
CA ILE A 142 -4.58 0.90 -28.28
C ILE A 142 -4.79 -0.57 -28.59
#